data_AF-A0A6B3IP70-F1
#
_entry.id   AF-A0A6B3IP70-F1
#
_cell.length_a   1.000
_cell.length_b   1.000
_cell.length_c   1.000
_cell.angle_alpha   90.00
_cell.angle_beta   90.00
_cell.angle_gamma   90.00
#
_symmetry.space_group_name_H-M   'P 1'
#
loop_
_entity.id
_entity.type
_entity.pdbx_description
1 polymer ?
#
loop_
_entity_poly.entity_id
_entity_poly.type
_entity_poly.pdbx_seq_one_letter_code
_entity_poly.pdbx_strand_id
1 'polypeptide(L)'
;GWNKSKVSRLENGRQTPSPDDLRAWAEATGRPDAYDELLARLRGFESHIRSWRRQLAAGHKAVQDTHLSAHADATVFRGWEPAMVFGILQTPDY
;
A
#
# COMPACT_ATOMS: atom_id res chain seq x y z
N GLY A 1 23.01 17.38 -2.27
CA GLY A 1 22.75 15.93 -2.43
C GLY A 1 22.38 15.31 -1.09
N TRP A 2 21.73 14.14 -1.08
CA TRP A 2 21.37 13.46 0.16
C TRP A 2 22.56 12.84 0.88
N ASN A 3 22.49 12.74 2.20
CA ASN A 3 23.47 11.97 2.98
C ASN A 3 23.29 10.45 2.75
N LYS A 4 24.35 9.67 2.96
CA LYS A 4 24.32 8.21 2.73
C LYS A 4 23.26 7.48 3.57
N SER A 5 22.99 7.94 4.80
CA SER A 5 21.99 7.29 5.66
C SER A 5 20.57 7.45 5.15
N LYS A 6 20.25 8.60 4.53
CA LYS A 6 18.96 8.86 3.88
C LYS A 6 18.81 8.00 2.63
N VAL A 7 19.83 7.94 1.79
CA VAL A 7 19.85 7.06 0.60
C VAL A 7 19.55 5.62 1.01
N SER A 8 20.29 5.08 1.98
CA SER A 8 20.09 3.71 2.47
C SER A 8 18.67 3.47 3.01
N ARG A 9 18.09 4.40 3.77
CA ARG A 9 16.72 4.25 4.28
C ARG A 9 15.67 4.24 3.17
N LEU A 10 15.85 5.04 2.12
CA LEU A 10 14.95 5.07 0.98
C LEU A 10 15.05 3.78 0.16
N GLU A 11 16.27 3.30 -0.12
CA GLU A 11 16.52 2.05 -0.86
C GLU A 11 15.94 0.82 -0.15
N ASN A 12 15.99 0.81 1.19
CA ASN A 12 15.47 -0.30 2.00
C ASN A 12 14.00 -0.10 2.41
N GLY A 13 13.30 0.90 1.85
CA GLY A 13 11.88 1.16 2.17
C GLY A 13 11.63 1.51 3.65
N ARG A 14 12.66 1.90 4.41
CA ARG A 14 12.57 2.26 5.84
C ARG A 14 12.13 3.72 6.04
N GLN A 15 12.04 4.48 4.96
CA GLN A 15 11.54 5.84 4.94
C GLN A 15 10.76 6.07 3.65
N THR A 16 9.61 6.75 3.73
CA THR A 16 8.89 7.26 2.56
C THR A 16 9.55 8.56 2.08
N PRO A 17 9.84 8.72 0.78
CA PRO A 17 10.40 9.98 0.24
C PRO A 17 9.40 11.14 0.39
N SER A 18 9.90 12.33 0.69
CA SER A 18 9.09 13.55 0.66
C SER A 18 8.91 14.08 -0.78
N PRO A 19 7.98 15.03 -1.02
CA PRO A 19 7.90 15.70 -2.32
C PRO A 19 9.21 16.36 -2.76
N ASP A 20 9.93 17.00 -1.82
CA ASP A 20 11.23 17.61 -2.12
C ASP A 20 12.29 16.56 -2.48
N ASP A 21 12.18 15.36 -1.89
CA ASP A 21 13.06 14.26 -2.24
C ASP A 21 12.81 13.79 -3.69
N LEU A 22 11.55 13.63 -4.06
CA LEU A 22 11.21 13.24 -5.43
C LEU A 22 11.70 14.27 -6.45
N ARG A 23 11.59 15.57 -6.13
CA ARG A 23 12.10 16.65 -6.98
C ARG A 23 13.62 16.61 -7.12
N ALA A 24 14.34 16.53 -6.00
CA ALA A 24 15.80 16.46 -6.01
C ALA A 24 16.31 15.23 -6.76
N TRP A 25 15.61 14.11 -6.69
CA TRP A 25 15.97 12.89 -7.42
C TRP A 25 15.72 13.01 -8.93
N ALA A 26 14.58 13.56 -9.33
CA ALA A 26 14.23 13.80 -10.73
C ALA A 26 15.25 14.75 -11.41
N GLU A 27 15.64 15.83 -10.71
CA GLU A 27 16.68 16.75 -11.16
C GLU A 27 18.05 16.06 -11.27
N ALA A 28 18.46 15.30 -10.24
CA ALA A 28 19.76 14.63 -10.21
C ALA A 28 19.91 13.54 -11.29
N THR A 29 18.81 12.95 -11.74
CA THR A 29 18.80 11.95 -12.83
C THR A 29 18.62 12.57 -14.22
N GLY A 30 18.52 13.90 -14.32
CA GLY A 30 18.30 14.60 -15.58
C GLY A 30 16.92 14.35 -16.18
N ARG A 31 15.94 13.97 -15.36
CA ARG A 31 14.54 13.69 -15.76
C ARG A 31 13.55 14.48 -14.91
N PRO A 32 13.56 15.83 -14.99
CA PRO A 32 12.67 16.67 -14.18
C PRO A 32 11.18 16.41 -14.45
N ASP A 33 10.84 15.95 -15.66
CA ASP A 33 9.51 15.56 -16.09
C ASP A 33 8.91 14.37 -15.31
N ALA A 34 9.75 13.51 -14.74
CA ALA A 34 9.31 12.39 -13.90
C ALA A 34 8.72 12.84 -12.54
N TYR A 35 8.93 14.09 -12.13
CA TYR A 35 8.50 14.58 -10.81
C TYR A 35 6.99 14.44 -10.58
N ASP A 36 6.17 14.88 -11.53
CA ASP A 36 4.71 14.89 -11.37
C ASP A 36 4.14 13.47 -11.27
N GLU A 37 4.70 12.53 -12.04
CA GLU A 37 4.34 11.12 -11.96
C GLU A 37 4.70 10.53 -10.58
N LEU A 38 5.92 10.76 -10.11
CA LEU A 38 6.37 10.28 -8.81
C LEU A 38 5.53 10.86 -7.66
N LEU A 39 5.20 12.15 -7.73
CA LEU A 39 4.35 12.81 -6.76
C LEU A 39 2.93 12.24 -6.75
N ALA A 40 2.36 11.96 -7.93
CA ALA A 40 1.06 11.32 -8.05
C ALA A 40 1.06 9.92 -7.40
N ARG A 41 2.10 9.11 -7.66
CA ARG A 41 2.28 7.80 -7.03
C ARG A 41 2.37 7.91 -5.50
N LEU A 42 3.17 8.85 -4.97
CA LEU A 42 3.30 9.09 -3.53
C LEU A 42 1.95 9.43 -2.88
N ARG A 43 1.18 10.36 -3.49
CA ARG A 43 -0.15 10.73 -3.00
C ARG A 43 -1.13 9.55 -3.00
N GLY A 44 -1.07 8.69 -4.02
CA GLY A 44 -1.84 7.44 -4.07
C GLY A 44 -1.50 6.51 -2.92
N PHE A 45 -0.20 6.26 -2.70
CA PHE A 45 0.28 5.43 -1.58
C PHE A 45 -0.15 5.98 -0.22
N GLU A 46 0.02 7.28 0.03
CA GLU A 46 -0.36 7.91 1.30
C GLU A 46 -1.87 7.88 1.55
N SER A 47 -2.68 7.96 0.50
CA SER A 47 -4.14 7.89 0.63
C SER A 47 -4.58 6.49 1.05
N HIS A 48 -4.02 5.44 0.45
CA HIS A 48 -4.34 4.05 0.79
C HIS A 48 -3.82 3.68 2.19
N ILE A 49 -2.54 3.97 2.47
CA ILE A 49 -1.92 3.63 3.76
C ILE A 49 -2.60 4.36 4.93
N ARG A 50 -2.88 5.67 4.80
CA ARG A 50 -3.58 6.41 5.86
C ARG A 50 -5.00 5.91 6.07
N SER A 51 -5.72 5.59 5.00
CA SER A 51 -7.06 5.01 5.10
C SER A 51 -7.02 3.70 5.88
N TRP A 52 -6.09 2.81 5.52
CA TRP A 52 -5.94 1.51 6.18
C TRP A 52 -5.51 1.64 7.64
N ARG A 53 -4.51 2.48 7.95
CA ARG A 53 -4.09 2.75 9.33
C ARG A 53 -5.22 3.30 10.19
N ARG A 54 -6.05 4.20 9.63
CA ARG A 54 -7.21 4.75 10.34
C ARG A 54 -8.25 3.68 10.62
N GLN A 55 -8.55 2.81 9.65
CA GLN A 55 -9.47 1.68 9.84
C GLN A 55 -8.99 0.74 10.96
N LEU A 56 -7.67 0.59 11.11
CA LEU A 56 -7.05 -0.28 12.11
C LEU A 56 -6.65 0.43 13.41
N ALA A 57 -6.93 1.72 13.57
CA ALA A 57 -6.47 2.50 14.72
C ALA A 57 -6.98 1.98 16.07
N ALA A 58 -8.17 1.38 16.08
CA ALA A 58 -8.78 0.74 17.25
C ALA A 58 -8.57 -0.80 17.29
N GLY A 59 -7.64 -1.31 16.48
CA GLY A 59 -7.42 -2.75 16.30
C GLY A 59 -8.22 -3.34 15.12
N HIS A 60 -8.05 -4.65 14.90
CA HIS A 60 -8.56 -5.32 13.70
C HIS A 60 -10.04 -5.73 13.78
N LYS A 61 -10.65 -5.74 14.98
CA LYS A 61 -11.99 -6.30 15.19
C LYS A 61 -13.06 -5.62 14.34
N ALA A 62 -13.13 -4.29 14.33
CA ALA A 62 -14.17 -3.57 13.61
C ALA A 62 -14.12 -3.82 12.08
N VAL A 63 -12.91 -3.90 11.52
CA VAL A 63 -12.72 -4.22 10.10
C VAL A 63 -13.10 -5.68 9.82
N GLN A 64 -12.73 -6.62 10.70
CA GLN A 64 -13.16 -8.01 10.59
C GLN A 64 -14.68 -8.16 10.68
N ASP A 65 -15.33 -7.51 11.65
CA ASP A 65 -16.78 -7.55 11.82
C ASP A 65 -17.50 -6.99 10.58
N THR A 66 -16.97 -5.92 9.98
CA THR A 66 -17.49 -5.35 8.72
C THR A 66 -17.39 -6.36 7.57
N HIS A 67 -16.24 -7.03 7.44
CA HIS A 67 -16.08 -8.08 6.44
C HIS A 67 -17.00 -9.27 6.73
N LEU A 68 -17.11 -9.73 7.98
CA LEU A 68 -17.98 -10.83 8.37
C LEU A 68 -19.45 -10.56 8.06
N SER A 69 -19.94 -9.34 8.30
CA SER A 69 -21.30 -8.94 7.92
C SER A 69 -21.50 -9.03 6.41
N ALA A 70 -20.58 -8.45 5.62
CA ALA A 70 -20.65 -8.52 4.17
C ALA A 70 -20.59 -9.96 3.64
N HIS A 71 -19.84 -10.84 4.32
CA HIS A 71 -19.80 -12.26 3.99
C HIS A 71 -21.11 -12.97 4.33
N ALA A 72 -21.72 -12.66 5.48
CA ALA A 72 -23.00 -13.25 5.89
C ALA A 72 -24.15 -12.87 4.94
N ASP A 73 -24.13 -11.64 4.42
CA ASP A 73 -25.14 -11.14 3.49
C ASP A 73 -24.94 -11.63 2.05
N ALA A 74 -23.76 -12.13 1.71
CA ALA A 74 -23.44 -12.58 0.36
C ALA A 74 -24.01 -13.96 0.06
N THR A 75 -24.69 -14.10 -1.08
CA THR A 75 -25.21 -15.38 -1.57
C THR A 75 -24.24 -16.08 -2.54
N VAL A 76 -23.26 -15.36 -3.07
CA VAL A 76 -22.27 -15.86 -4.04
C VAL A 76 -20.91 -15.22 -3.76
N PHE A 77 -19.87 -16.05 -3.69
CA PHE A 77 -18.47 -15.62 -3.67
C PHE A 77 -17.80 -15.96 -5.00
N ARG A 78 -17.03 -15.01 -5.55
CA ARG A 78 -16.17 -15.22 -6.72
C ARG A 78 -14.78 -14.70 -6.39
N GLY A 79 -13.78 -15.54 -6.57
CA GLY A 79 -12.38 -15.17 -6.44
C GLY A 79 -11.57 -15.76 -7.61
N TRP A 80 -10.54 -15.03 -8.04
CA TRP A 80 -9.53 -15.53 -8.98
C TRP A 80 -8.13 -15.27 -8.41
N GLU A 81 -7.35 -16.32 -8.17
CA GLU A 81 -5.98 -16.24 -7.67
C GLU A 81 -5.14 -17.32 -8.37
N PRO A 82 -4.03 -16.96 -9.02
CA PRO A 82 -3.25 -17.91 -9.81
C PRO A 82 -2.40 -18.87 -8.98
N ALA A 83 -2.06 -18.54 -7.73
CA ALA A 83 -1.05 -19.28 -6.96
C ALA A 83 -1.59 -19.99 -5.70
N MET A 84 -2.80 -19.66 -5.24
CA MET A 84 -3.34 -20.19 -3.99
C MET A 84 -4.86 -20.15 -3.94
N VAL A 85 -5.46 -21.05 -3.14
CA VAL A 85 -6.90 -20.98 -2.84
C VAL A 85 -7.15 -19.84 -1.85
N PHE A 86 -8.16 -19.01 -2.12
CA PHE A 86 -8.57 -17.94 -1.21
C PHE A 86 -8.95 -18.51 0.16
N GLY A 87 -8.47 -17.90 1.25
CA GLY A 87 -8.76 -18.37 2.61
C GLY A 87 -10.24 -18.58 2.92
N ILE A 88 -11.14 -17.76 2.37
CA ILE A 88 -12.60 -17.94 2.54
C ILE A 88 -13.17 -19.12 1.75
N LEU A 89 -12.48 -19.54 0.68
CA LEU A 89 -12.84 -20.71 -0.13
C LEU A 89 -12.00 -21.93 0.26
N GLN A 90 -11.11 -21.83 1.26
CA GLN A 90 -10.33 -22.97 1.74
C GLN A 90 -11.24 -23.95 2.47
N THR A 91 -11.01 -25.23 2.18
CA THR A 91 -11.66 -26.38 2.83
C THR A 91 -10.56 -27.25 3.44
N PRO A 92 -10.84 -28.10 4.45
CA PRO A 92 -9.81 -28.94 5.07
C PRO A 92 -9.00 -29.82 4.11
N ASP A 93 -9.59 -30.22 2.99
CA ASP A 93 -8.94 -31.07 1.98
C ASP A 93 -7.95 -30.34 1.05
N TYR A 94 -7.84 -29.01 1.18
CA TYR A 94 -6.97 -28.12 0.42
C TYR A 94 -5.99 -27.38 1.34
#